data_AF-A0A3B5AIG7-F1
#
_entry.id   AF-A0A3B5AIG7-F1
#
_cell.length_a   1.000
_cell.length_b   1.000
_cell.length_c   1.000
_cell.angle_alpha   90.00
_cell.angle_beta   90.00
_cell.angle_gamma   90.00
#
_symmetry.space_group_name_H-M   'P 1'
#
loop_
_entity.id
_entity.type
_entity.pdbx_description
1 polymer ?
#
loop_
_entity_poly.entity_id
_entity_poly.type
_entity_poly.pdbx_seq_one_letter_code
_entity_poly.pdbx_strand_id
1 'polypeptide(L)'
;MWPNAIIFTCFLALRLRHCAADLCNWTGSGFAAAVDSRIVLQVRLRCTEGSVRWLYPGQALRVVLEPNLSSSRRTTVCIKPSPSFGGASVFVERAGQLELLVPDGGRPDRQVFCFRADGPHRPALYLQAGPQSDGAWSRRTMGFRYEPRPSDWSRQLLVSLVFSSCRPCNDTELLMAVCNSDFVVRGHIRNVSHDARRQTSLVEVSAGRVYWQRSGVFEQQQASPSWRGHIHTLLQCHVKPGDGEFLFTGSEHFGEAWLGCAPRYKDFLSVYHDARTARRNSCDFPSD
;
A
#
# COMPACT_ATOMS: atom_id res chain seq x y z
N MET A 1 71.17 0.46 20.55
CA MET A 1 70.11 0.88 21.50
C MET A 1 69.01 1.53 20.68
N TRP A 2 67.83 0.89 20.58
CA TRP A 2 66.63 1.51 20.00
C TRP A 2 66.15 2.67 20.89
N PRO A 3 65.47 3.69 20.32
CA PRO A 3 64.02 3.68 20.51
C PRO A 3 63.18 4.17 19.32
N ASN A 4 62.14 3.38 19.07
CA ASN A 4 60.73 3.78 18.98
C ASN A 4 60.28 4.70 17.82
N ALA A 5 60.02 4.05 16.69
CA ALA A 5 58.97 4.48 15.77
C ALA A 5 57.59 4.12 16.36
N ILE A 6 56.85 5.13 16.84
CA ILE A 6 55.43 4.98 17.19
C ILE A 6 54.62 5.31 15.92
N ILE A 7 54.31 4.26 15.16
CA ILE A 7 53.39 4.32 14.03
C ILE A 7 52.00 4.55 14.63
N PHE A 8 51.45 5.74 14.41
CA PHE A 8 50.08 6.11 14.78
C PHE A 8 49.12 5.31 13.88
N THR A 9 48.74 4.12 14.33
CA THR A 9 47.71 3.29 13.70
C THR A 9 46.37 3.99 13.81
N CYS A 10 45.97 4.62 12.70
CA CYS A 10 44.66 5.17 12.48
C CYS A 10 43.63 4.03 12.49
N PHE A 11 43.06 3.72 13.65
CA PHE A 11 41.86 2.87 13.76
C PHE A 11 40.69 3.65 13.17
N LEU A 12 40.58 3.64 11.84
CA LEU A 12 39.32 3.93 11.16
C LEU A 12 38.32 2.90 11.64
N ALA A 13 37.43 3.34 12.54
CA ALA A 13 36.22 2.62 12.91
C ALA A 13 35.59 2.06 11.63
N LEU A 14 35.51 0.73 11.54
CA LEU A 14 34.72 0.08 10.52
C LEU A 14 33.30 0.60 10.68
N ARG A 15 32.93 1.53 9.80
CA ARG A 15 31.58 2.05 9.67
C ARG A 15 30.66 0.86 9.53
N LEU A 16 29.75 0.69 10.50
CA LEU A 16 28.53 -0.10 10.32
C LEU A 16 28.00 0.22 8.93
N ARG A 17 28.08 -0.75 8.02
CA ARG A 17 27.49 -0.67 6.68
C ARG A 17 25.99 -0.52 6.86
N HIS A 18 25.53 0.72 7.02
CA HIS A 18 24.14 1.06 6.85
C HIS A 18 23.86 0.88 5.37
N CYS A 19 23.31 -0.28 5.01
CA CYS A 19 22.70 -0.46 3.72
C CYS A 19 21.44 0.42 3.71
N ALA A 20 21.62 1.71 3.41
CA ALA A 20 20.53 2.61 3.09
C ALA A 20 20.07 2.23 1.69
N ALA A 21 19.23 1.22 1.63
CA ALA A 21 18.54 0.87 0.41
C ALA A 21 17.19 1.59 0.46
N ASP A 22 16.84 2.31 -0.60
CA ASP A 22 15.50 2.84 -0.82
C ASP A 22 14.55 1.69 -1.21
N LEU A 23 14.50 0.66 -0.35
CA LEU A 23 13.66 -0.51 -0.52
C LEU A 23 12.29 -0.17 0.05
N CYS A 24 11.32 0.02 -0.83
CA CYS A 24 9.93 0.14 -0.43
C CYS A 24 9.34 -1.22 -0.02
N ASN A 25 9.85 -2.29 -0.64
CA ASN A 25 9.48 -3.67 -0.38
C ASN A 25 10.64 -4.38 0.30
N TRP A 26 10.45 -4.79 1.55
CA TRP A 26 11.44 -5.54 2.30
C TRP A 26 10.97 -6.97 2.54
N THR A 27 11.84 -7.94 2.24
CA THR A 27 11.66 -9.34 2.64
C THR A 27 12.88 -9.81 3.43
N GLY A 28 12.66 -10.42 4.59
CA GLY A 28 13.74 -10.98 5.40
C GLY A 28 13.28 -12.18 6.22
N SER A 29 14.24 -12.92 6.77
CA SER A 29 13.99 -14.12 7.58
C SER A 29 14.37 -13.88 9.05
N GLY A 30 13.55 -14.34 9.98
CA GLY A 30 13.85 -14.37 11.42
C GLY A 30 14.71 -15.55 11.85
N PHE A 31 15.00 -16.51 10.94
CA PHE A 31 15.70 -17.76 11.26
C PHE A 31 17.09 -17.54 11.86
N ALA A 32 17.92 -16.66 11.27
CA ALA A 32 19.29 -16.40 11.74
C ALA A 32 19.36 -15.73 13.12
N ALA A 33 18.23 -15.22 13.57
CA ALA A 33 18.08 -14.45 14.79
C ALA A 33 17.76 -15.36 16.00
N ALA A 34 17.32 -16.61 15.77
CA ALA A 34 17.00 -17.58 16.82
C ALA A 34 18.19 -18.03 17.70
N VAL A 35 19.40 -17.52 17.45
CA VAL A 35 20.61 -17.82 18.24
C VAL A 35 20.72 -16.92 19.48
N ASP A 36 20.16 -15.71 19.46
CA ASP A 36 20.09 -14.81 20.62
C ASP A 36 18.76 -14.05 20.66
N SER A 37 17.89 -14.47 21.59
CA SER A 37 16.56 -13.89 21.85
C SER A 37 16.53 -12.39 22.14
N ARG A 38 17.68 -11.75 22.41
CA ARG A 38 17.79 -10.32 22.72
C ARG A 38 18.01 -9.45 21.48
N ILE A 39 18.23 -10.04 20.32
CA ILE A 39 18.49 -9.27 19.10
C ILE A 39 17.16 -8.68 18.59
N VAL A 40 17.21 -7.40 18.18
CA VAL A 40 16.12 -6.74 17.45
C VAL A 40 16.66 -6.35 16.09
N LEU A 41 16.09 -6.93 15.03
CA LEU A 41 16.44 -6.53 13.67
C LEU A 41 15.83 -5.15 13.39
N GLN A 42 16.58 -4.26 12.74
CA GLN A 42 16.04 -2.95 12.36
C GLN A 42 16.07 -2.78 10.84
N VAL A 43 14.93 -2.40 10.28
CA VAL A 43 14.76 -2.08 8.87
C VAL A 43 14.29 -0.64 8.76
N ARG A 44 14.81 0.10 7.78
CA ARG A 44 14.49 1.50 7.55
C ARG A 44 13.95 1.65 6.13
N LEU A 45 12.73 2.18 6.00
CA LEU A 45 12.01 2.29 4.73
C LEU A 45 11.76 3.76 4.44
N ARG A 46 12.16 4.25 3.27
CA ARG A 46 12.13 5.68 2.92
C ARG A 46 11.01 6.10 1.98
N CYS A 47 10.12 5.16 1.66
CA CYS A 47 9.07 5.36 0.66
C CYS A 47 7.75 5.83 1.28
N THR A 48 6.90 6.43 0.44
CA THR A 48 5.53 6.84 0.80
C THR A 48 4.50 5.71 0.65
N GLU A 49 4.93 4.55 0.19
CA GLU A 49 4.17 3.29 0.19
C GLU A 49 5.14 2.10 0.08
N GLY A 50 4.70 0.91 0.47
CA GLY A 50 5.49 -0.30 0.27
C GLY A 50 4.99 -1.51 1.05
N SER A 51 5.84 -2.53 1.19
CA SER A 51 5.52 -3.78 1.89
C SER A 51 6.65 -4.30 2.77
N VAL A 52 6.28 -4.98 3.83
CA VAL A 52 7.19 -5.71 4.73
C VAL A 52 6.72 -7.16 4.76
N ARG A 53 7.65 -8.08 4.52
CA ARG A 53 7.42 -9.53 4.58
C ARG A 53 8.51 -10.20 5.40
N TRP A 54 8.15 -10.70 6.57
CA TRP A 54 9.05 -11.35 7.50
C TRP A 54 8.73 -12.85 7.58
N LEU A 55 9.63 -13.65 7.01
CA LEU A 55 9.55 -15.10 6.95
C LEU A 55 10.08 -15.70 8.25
N TYR A 56 9.39 -16.70 8.79
CA TYR A 56 9.77 -17.37 10.03
C TYR A 56 10.07 -16.37 11.17
N PRO A 57 9.07 -15.58 11.63
CA PRO A 57 9.23 -14.69 12.77
C PRO A 57 9.83 -15.45 13.96
N GLY A 58 10.95 -14.96 14.49
CA GLY A 58 11.68 -15.60 15.59
C GLY A 58 11.73 -14.77 16.88
N GLN A 59 12.03 -13.47 16.76
CA GLN A 59 12.28 -12.56 17.88
C GLN A 59 11.52 -11.23 17.70
N ALA A 60 12.21 -10.09 17.60
CA ALA A 60 11.62 -8.82 17.25
C ALA A 60 12.23 -8.16 16.00
N LEU A 61 11.40 -7.38 15.32
CA LEU A 61 11.75 -6.57 14.15
C LEU A 61 11.23 -5.14 14.35
N ARG A 62 12.11 -4.15 14.31
CA ARG A 62 11.80 -2.73 14.33
C ARG A 62 11.82 -2.17 12.91
N VAL A 63 10.67 -1.75 12.40
CA VAL A 63 10.52 -1.13 11.08
C VAL A 63 10.38 0.38 11.27
N VAL A 64 11.37 1.14 10.83
CA VAL A 64 11.38 2.61 10.89
C VAL A 64 10.95 3.17 9.54
N LEU A 65 9.91 4.00 9.54
CA LEU A 65 9.40 4.67 8.36
C LEU A 65 9.96 6.10 8.29
N GLU A 66 10.63 6.41 7.20
CA GLU A 66 11.25 7.70 6.92
C GLU A 66 10.77 8.26 5.57
N PRO A 67 9.46 8.44 5.38
CA PRO A 67 8.97 8.98 4.13
C PRO A 67 9.51 10.41 3.96
N ASN A 68 9.95 10.75 2.75
CA ASN A 68 10.45 12.09 2.42
C ASN A 68 9.28 13.09 2.28
N LEU A 69 8.54 13.29 3.37
CA LEU A 69 7.42 14.21 3.45
C LEU A 69 7.88 15.52 4.09
N SER A 70 7.55 16.64 3.45
CA SER A 70 7.91 18.00 3.88
C SER A 70 7.39 18.38 5.28
N SER A 71 6.46 17.61 5.86
CA SER A 71 5.89 17.83 7.20
C SER A 71 5.91 16.55 8.06
N SER A 72 7.09 16.07 8.44
CA SER A 72 7.28 14.88 9.29
C SER A 72 6.64 14.95 10.69
N ARG A 73 6.16 16.12 11.13
CA ARG A 73 5.66 16.35 12.50
C ARG A 73 4.23 15.88 12.73
N ARG A 74 3.48 15.55 11.68
CA ARG A 74 2.11 15.04 11.80
C ARG A 74 1.80 14.08 10.65
N THR A 75 2.40 12.89 10.71
CA THR A 75 2.15 11.82 9.74
C THR A 75 1.25 10.77 10.36
N THR A 76 0.15 10.43 9.69
CA THR A 76 -0.64 9.25 10.02
C THR A 76 -0.10 8.10 9.19
N VAL A 77 0.28 7.00 9.84
CA VAL A 77 0.71 5.78 9.14
C VAL A 77 -0.42 4.79 9.19
N CYS A 78 -0.80 4.27 8.03
CA CYS A 78 -1.75 3.17 7.92
C CYS A 78 -1.03 1.90 7.43
N ILE A 79 -1.41 0.75 8.00
CA ILE A 79 -0.95 -0.56 7.56
C ILE A 79 -2.12 -1.48 7.25
N LYS A 80 -1.94 -2.31 6.24
CA LYS A 80 -2.84 -3.41 5.86
C LYS A 80 -2.12 -4.74 6.00
N PRO A 81 -2.46 -5.56 7.02
CA PRO A 81 -1.95 -6.93 7.15
C PRO A 81 -2.21 -7.77 5.89
N SER A 82 -1.26 -8.62 5.51
CA SER A 82 -1.46 -9.58 4.42
C SER A 82 -2.40 -10.73 4.86
N PRO A 83 -3.10 -11.41 3.94
CA PRO A 83 -3.94 -12.55 4.30
C PRO A 83 -3.20 -13.69 5.01
N SER A 84 -1.90 -13.83 4.72
CA SER A 84 -1.00 -14.81 5.34
C SER A 84 -0.38 -14.35 6.66
N PHE A 85 -0.78 -13.20 7.18
CA PHE A 85 -0.26 -12.62 8.43
C PHE A 85 -0.36 -13.61 9.58
N GLY A 86 0.78 -13.92 10.19
CA GLY A 86 0.82 -14.75 11.39
C GLY A 86 2.24 -14.97 11.92
N GLY A 87 2.29 -15.37 13.19
CA GLY A 87 3.52 -15.62 13.94
C GLY A 87 4.11 -14.38 14.60
N ALA A 88 3.47 -13.21 14.51
CA ALA A 88 3.92 -12.00 15.19
C ALA A 88 2.77 -11.01 15.43
N SER A 89 2.90 -10.23 16.50
CA SER A 89 2.04 -9.07 16.79
C SER A 89 2.74 -7.77 16.41
N VAL A 90 1.97 -6.74 16.03
CA VAL A 90 2.47 -5.40 15.68
C VAL A 90 2.15 -4.42 16.81
N PHE A 91 3.16 -3.67 17.22
CA PHE A 91 3.08 -2.63 18.23
C PHE A 91 3.54 -1.29 17.68
N VAL A 92 3.05 -0.21 18.29
CA VAL A 92 3.46 1.17 18.03
C VAL A 92 3.88 1.81 19.34
N GLU A 93 4.83 2.74 19.26
CA GLU A 93 5.28 3.47 20.45
C GLU A 93 4.41 4.73 20.65
N ARG A 94 3.83 4.88 21.84
CA ARG A 94 3.14 6.09 22.30
C ARG A 94 3.60 6.47 23.68
N ALA A 95 3.99 7.73 23.85
CA ALA A 95 4.48 8.25 25.14
C ALA A 95 5.58 7.38 25.79
N GLY A 96 6.44 6.76 24.97
CA GLY A 96 7.52 5.87 25.42
C GLY A 96 7.10 4.45 25.80
N GLN A 97 5.84 4.06 25.55
CA GLN A 97 5.32 2.72 25.79
C GLN A 97 4.88 2.04 24.49
N LEU A 98 5.04 0.71 24.41
CA LEU A 98 4.57 -0.08 23.26
C LEU A 98 3.10 -0.44 23.44
N GLU A 99 2.26 0.05 22.54
CA GLU A 99 0.84 -0.28 22.46
C GLU A 99 0.59 -1.27 21.31
N LEU A 100 -0.25 -2.28 21.57
CA LEU A 100 -0.63 -3.28 20.56
C LEU A 100 -1.51 -2.64 19.47
N LEU A 101 -1.09 -2.76 18.21
CA LEU A 101 -1.84 -2.31 17.04
C LEU A 101 -2.56 -3.47 16.34
N VAL A 102 -1.88 -4.60 16.13
CA VAL A 102 -2.43 -5.79 15.46
C VAL A 102 -1.99 -7.06 16.22
N PRO A 103 -2.92 -7.85 16.77
CA PRO A 103 -2.59 -9.10 17.46
C PRO A 103 -2.22 -10.23 16.48
N ASP A 104 -1.34 -11.14 16.91
CA ASP A 104 -1.06 -12.41 16.21
C ASP A 104 -2.31 -13.30 16.16
N GLY A 105 -2.53 -13.99 15.04
CA GLY A 105 -3.67 -14.88 14.83
C GLY A 105 -5.04 -14.19 14.80
N GLY A 106 -5.11 -12.87 15.03
CA GLY A 106 -6.33 -12.10 14.88
C GLY A 106 -6.78 -12.11 13.43
N ARG A 107 -8.05 -12.45 13.18
CA ARG A 107 -8.75 -12.08 11.95
C ARG A 107 -9.41 -10.74 12.22
N PRO A 108 -8.80 -9.62 11.87
CA PRO A 108 -9.40 -8.36 12.24
C PRO A 108 -10.60 -8.11 11.33
N ASP A 109 -11.77 -7.85 11.92
CA ASP A 109 -12.92 -7.28 11.22
C ASP A 109 -12.54 -5.99 10.49
N ARG A 110 -11.48 -5.33 10.96
CA ARG A 110 -10.85 -4.15 10.39
C ARG A 110 -9.62 -4.50 9.55
N GLN A 111 -9.68 -4.22 8.25
CA GLN A 111 -8.59 -4.53 7.32
C GLN A 111 -7.39 -3.58 7.38
N VAL A 112 -7.59 -2.34 7.86
CA VAL A 112 -6.57 -1.28 7.85
C VAL A 112 -6.45 -0.63 9.22
N PHE A 113 -5.23 -0.57 9.73
CA PHE A 113 -4.89 -0.03 11.04
C PHE A 113 -4.07 1.24 10.87
N CYS A 114 -4.53 2.34 11.46
CA CYS A 114 -3.87 3.62 11.34
C CYS A 114 -3.49 4.16 12.71
N PHE A 115 -2.30 4.75 12.81
CA PHE A 115 -1.82 5.44 13.99
C PHE A 115 -1.18 6.77 13.60
N ARG A 116 -1.27 7.74 14.51
CA ARG A 116 -0.49 8.97 14.38
C ARG A 116 0.92 8.72 14.86
N ALA A 117 1.89 9.23 14.10
CA ALA A 117 3.27 9.33 14.52
C ALA A 117 3.35 10.45 15.57
N ASP A 118 3.22 10.09 16.84
CA ASP A 118 3.24 11.04 17.95
C ASP A 118 4.68 11.14 18.49
N GLY A 119 5.27 12.34 18.49
CA GLY A 119 6.60 12.60 19.09
C GLY A 119 7.67 13.14 18.12
N PRO A 120 8.90 13.41 18.62
CA PRO A 120 10.01 13.95 17.82
C PRO A 120 10.69 12.89 16.94
N HIS A 121 10.42 11.61 17.19
CA HIS A 121 11.07 10.50 16.50
C HIS A 121 10.33 10.08 15.22
N ARG A 122 11.06 9.43 14.31
CA ARG A 122 10.48 8.86 13.09
C ARG A 122 9.47 7.77 13.46
N PRO A 123 8.32 7.65 12.75
CA PRO A 123 7.36 6.59 13.02
C PRO A 123 8.01 5.22 12.90
N ALA A 124 7.74 4.35 13.87
CA ALA A 124 8.25 2.99 13.89
C ALA A 124 7.16 1.99 14.27
N LEU A 125 7.24 0.82 13.65
CA LEU A 125 6.46 -0.37 13.97
C LEU A 125 7.37 -1.38 14.63
N TYR A 126 6.92 -1.97 15.73
CA TYR A 126 7.65 -2.98 16.47
C TYR A 126 6.90 -4.31 16.31
N LEU A 127 7.51 -5.27 15.65
CA LEU A 127 6.94 -6.59 15.43
C LEU A 127 7.59 -7.54 16.43
N GLN A 128 6.78 -8.27 17.19
CA GLN A 128 7.24 -9.26 18.15
C GLN A 128 6.66 -10.62 17.77
N ALA A 129 7.54 -11.61 17.59
CA ALA A 129 7.14 -12.97 17.28
C ALA A 129 6.34 -13.58 18.45
N GLY A 130 5.28 -14.31 18.10
CA GLY A 130 4.52 -15.09 19.07
C GLY A 130 5.29 -16.32 19.56
N PRO A 131 4.93 -16.90 20.72
CA PRO A 131 5.56 -18.10 21.24
C PRO A 131 5.53 -19.23 20.20
N GLN A 132 6.64 -19.95 20.05
CA GLN A 132 6.76 -21.07 19.13
C GLN A 132 6.20 -22.32 19.81
N SER A 133 5.23 -23.00 19.21
CA SER A 133 4.75 -24.29 19.72
C SER A 133 5.72 -25.41 19.34
N ASP A 134 6.00 -26.33 20.25
CA ASP A 134 6.97 -27.45 20.14
C ASP A 134 6.58 -28.56 19.15
N GLY A 135 5.91 -28.24 18.04
CA GLY A 135 5.48 -29.22 17.05
C GLY A 135 5.31 -28.59 15.68
N ALA A 136 6.14 -29.06 14.74
CA ALA A 136 6.23 -28.67 13.33
C ALA A 136 6.59 -27.20 13.05
N TRP A 137 7.64 -27.03 12.24
CA TRP A 137 8.07 -25.75 11.66
C TRP A 137 6.99 -25.22 10.70
N SER A 138 5.90 -24.68 11.24
CA SER A 138 4.87 -24.07 10.41
C SER A 138 5.47 -22.89 9.67
N ARG A 139 5.22 -22.82 8.35
CA ARG A 139 5.67 -21.71 7.49
C ARG A 139 4.90 -20.45 7.86
N ARG A 140 5.28 -19.81 8.96
CA ARG A 140 4.71 -18.54 9.43
C ARG A 140 5.33 -17.41 8.63
N THR A 141 4.48 -16.54 8.10
CA THR A 141 4.91 -15.33 7.38
C THR A 141 4.15 -14.16 7.95
N MET A 142 4.87 -13.22 8.54
CA MET A 142 4.30 -11.96 8.95
C MET A 142 4.42 -10.97 7.78
N GLY A 143 3.33 -10.34 7.38
CA GLY A 143 3.37 -9.44 6.23
C GLY A 143 2.36 -8.31 6.30
N PHE A 144 2.73 -7.12 5.85
CA PHE A 144 1.81 -5.99 5.73
C PHE A 144 2.28 -5.00 4.67
N ARG A 145 1.34 -4.25 4.11
CA ARG A 145 1.61 -3.05 3.30
C ARG A 145 1.44 -1.81 4.15
N TYR A 146 2.18 -0.76 3.84
CA TYR A 146 2.15 0.50 4.61
C TYR A 146 1.99 1.70 3.68
N GLU A 147 1.29 2.73 4.16
CA GLU A 147 1.10 4.01 3.49
C GLU A 147 1.09 5.15 4.53
N PRO A 148 2.18 5.92 4.67
CA PRO A 148 2.19 7.18 5.41
C PRO A 148 1.41 8.27 4.67
N ARG A 149 0.56 8.99 5.39
CA ARG A 149 -0.26 10.10 4.88
C ARG A 149 -0.12 11.33 5.78
N PRO A 150 -0.20 12.55 5.23
CA PRO A 150 -0.26 13.77 6.03
C PRO A 150 -1.47 13.75 6.98
N SER A 151 -1.31 14.21 8.23
CA SER A 151 -2.39 14.18 9.23
C SER A 151 -3.59 15.05 8.92
N ASP A 152 -3.40 16.07 8.06
CA ASP A 152 -4.43 17.07 7.71
C ASP A 152 -5.53 16.47 6.81
N TRP A 153 -5.35 15.22 6.40
CA TRP A 153 -6.37 14.45 5.71
C TRP A 153 -7.35 13.94 6.77
N SER A 154 -8.32 14.79 7.10
CA SER A 154 -9.45 14.42 7.96
C SER A 154 -10.07 13.10 7.46
N ARG A 155 -10.50 12.24 8.40
CA ARG A 155 -11.10 10.93 8.09
C ARG A 155 -12.29 11.03 7.13
N GLN A 156 -12.91 12.21 7.00
CA GLN A 156 -13.95 12.53 6.04
C GLN A 156 -13.41 12.87 4.64
N LEU A 157 -12.30 13.61 4.50
CA LEU A 157 -11.65 13.83 3.20
C LEU A 157 -11.00 12.54 2.66
N LEU A 158 -10.50 11.66 3.51
CA LEU A 158 -9.97 10.36 3.08
C LEU A 158 -11.07 9.42 2.57
N VAL A 159 -12.32 9.64 2.98
CA VAL A 159 -13.47 8.93 2.43
C VAL A 159 -14.01 9.65 1.19
N SER A 160 -14.02 10.98 1.15
CA SER A 160 -14.59 11.76 0.04
C SER A 160 -13.65 12.01 -1.15
N LEU A 161 -12.32 11.91 -0.97
CA LEU A 161 -11.33 12.04 -2.06
C LEU A 161 -10.84 10.69 -2.60
N VAL A 162 -10.94 9.62 -1.81
CA VAL A 162 -10.53 8.25 -2.20
C VAL A 162 -11.74 7.40 -2.60
N PHE A 163 -12.91 7.67 -2.03
CA PHE A 163 -14.17 7.10 -2.49
C PHE A 163 -15.01 8.25 -3.01
N SER A 164 -15.26 8.25 -4.32
CA SER A 164 -16.29 9.11 -4.87
C SER A 164 -17.57 8.89 -4.04
N SER A 165 -18.23 9.98 -3.65
CA SER A 165 -19.64 9.89 -3.31
C SER A 165 -20.27 9.06 -4.43
N CYS A 166 -21.14 8.09 -4.15
CA CYS A 166 -21.65 7.11 -5.13
C CYS A 166 -22.50 7.72 -6.27
N ARG A 167 -22.30 9.00 -6.56
CA ARG A 167 -22.75 9.75 -7.71
C ARG A 167 -21.85 9.48 -8.92
N PRO A 168 -22.41 9.57 -10.14
CA PRO A 168 -21.61 9.68 -11.36
C PRO A 168 -20.69 10.91 -11.31
N CYS A 169 -19.49 10.76 -11.89
CA CYS A 169 -18.57 11.88 -12.06
C CYS A 169 -19.11 12.88 -13.09
N ASN A 170 -18.91 14.18 -12.84
CA ASN A 170 -19.20 15.22 -13.82
C ASN A 170 -18.08 15.34 -14.87
N ASP A 171 -18.30 16.10 -15.94
CA ASP A 171 -17.36 16.23 -17.05
C ASP A 171 -15.96 16.68 -16.62
N THR A 172 -15.86 17.64 -15.69
CA THR A 172 -14.56 18.10 -15.17
C THR A 172 -13.88 17.01 -14.35
N GLU A 173 -14.62 16.30 -13.51
CA GLU A 173 -14.10 15.16 -12.74
C GLU A 173 -13.61 14.04 -13.65
N LEU A 174 -14.34 13.74 -14.74
CA LEU A 174 -13.95 12.74 -15.72
C LEU A 174 -12.64 13.10 -16.43
N LEU A 175 -12.52 14.34 -16.90
CA LEU A 175 -11.31 14.82 -17.58
C LEU A 175 -10.10 14.80 -16.64
N MET A 176 -10.29 15.19 -15.38
CA MET A 176 -9.21 15.16 -14.37
C MET A 176 -8.85 13.74 -13.93
N ALA A 177 -9.84 12.83 -13.84
CA ALA A 177 -9.61 11.45 -13.45
C ALA A 177 -8.68 10.73 -14.43
N VAL A 178 -8.81 11.03 -15.72
CA VAL A 178 -7.93 10.51 -16.79
C VAL A 178 -6.54 11.17 -16.80
N CYS A 179 -6.25 12.14 -15.94
CA CYS A 179 -4.88 12.68 -15.82
C CYS A 179 -4.20 12.29 -14.50
N ASN A 180 -4.98 12.11 -13.42
CA ASN A 180 -4.44 12.02 -12.06
C ASN A 180 -4.64 10.67 -11.38
N SER A 181 -5.28 9.71 -12.04
CA SER A 181 -5.51 8.37 -11.47
C SER A 181 -4.23 7.55 -11.34
N ASP A 182 -4.25 6.52 -10.51
CA ASP A 182 -3.16 5.53 -10.48
C ASP A 182 -3.31 4.49 -11.59
N PHE A 183 -4.54 4.33 -12.12
CA PHE A 183 -4.82 3.49 -13.28
C PHE A 183 -5.93 4.08 -14.15
N VAL A 184 -5.86 3.83 -15.46
CA VAL A 184 -6.91 4.14 -16.43
C VAL A 184 -7.06 2.95 -17.38
N VAL A 185 -8.23 2.34 -17.39
CA VAL A 185 -8.45 1.03 -18.03
C VAL A 185 -9.80 1.00 -18.74
N ARG A 186 -9.82 0.49 -19.97
CA ARG A 186 -11.03 0.26 -20.75
C ARG A 186 -11.38 -1.23 -20.73
N GLY A 187 -12.62 -1.56 -20.38
CA GLY A 187 -13.04 -2.95 -20.25
C GLY A 187 -14.52 -3.17 -19.92
N HIS A 188 -14.82 -4.41 -19.54
CA HIS A 188 -16.16 -4.89 -19.22
C HIS A 188 -16.23 -5.45 -17.81
N ILE A 189 -17.38 -5.28 -17.15
CA ILE A 189 -17.67 -5.90 -15.87
C ILE A 189 -17.98 -7.38 -16.11
N ARG A 190 -17.20 -8.28 -15.52
CA ARG A 190 -17.43 -9.73 -15.59
C ARG A 190 -18.33 -10.20 -14.47
N ASN A 191 -18.04 -9.74 -13.27
CA ASN A 191 -18.77 -10.12 -12.08
C ASN A 191 -18.68 -9.02 -11.03
N VAL A 192 -19.65 -9.00 -10.12
CA VAL A 192 -19.63 -8.16 -8.93
C VAL A 192 -19.95 -9.03 -7.72
N SER A 193 -19.08 -8.98 -6.72
CA SER A 193 -19.30 -9.65 -5.44
C SER A 193 -19.36 -8.61 -4.32
N HIS A 194 -20.12 -8.91 -3.27
CA HIS A 194 -20.36 -8.00 -2.16
C HIS A 194 -19.86 -8.61 -0.87
N ASP A 195 -19.14 -7.81 -0.07
CA ASP A 195 -18.70 -8.17 1.26
C ASP A 195 -19.33 -7.22 2.29
N ALA A 196 -20.40 -7.70 2.94
CA ALA A 196 -21.13 -6.97 3.96
C ALA A 196 -20.30 -6.72 5.23
N ARG A 197 -19.32 -7.56 5.54
CA ARG A 197 -18.44 -7.35 6.70
C ARG A 197 -17.47 -6.22 6.43
N ARG A 198 -16.93 -6.16 5.21
CA ARG A 198 -15.98 -5.14 4.77
C ARG A 198 -16.64 -3.84 4.32
N GLN A 199 -17.96 -3.84 4.10
CA GLN A 199 -18.70 -2.74 3.49
C GLN A 199 -18.14 -2.34 2.11
N THR A 200 -17.68 -3.34 1.36
CA THR A 200 -17.08 -3.16 0.02
C THR A 200 -17.73 -4.07 -1.00
N SER A 201 -17.78 -3.63 -2.26
CA SER A 201 -18.05 -4.46 -3.42
C SER A 201 -16.76 -4.64 -4.24
N LEU A 202 -16.57 -5.83 -4.79
CA LEU A 202 -15.45 -6.18 -5.65
C LEU A 202 -15.96 -6.38 -7.07
N VAL A 203 -15.48 -5.57 -7.99
CA VAL A 203 -15.81 -5.59 -9.41
C VAL A 203 -14.69 -6.33 -10.15
N GLU A 204 -14.99 -7.50 -10.72
CA GLU A 204 -14.07 -8.21 -11.60
C GLU A 204 -14.17 -7.61 -13.00
N VAL A 205 -13.05 -7.12 -13.54
CA VAL A 205 -12.99 -6.43 -14.83
C VAL A 205 -12.11 -7.24 -15.78
N SER A 206 -12.64 -7.51 -16.96
CA SER A 206 -11.82 -7.90 -18.11
C SER A 206 -11.54 -6.67 -18.96
N ALA A 207 -10.28 -6.28 -19.02
CA ALA A 207 -9.83 -5.10 -19.71
C ALA A 207 -9.35 -5.43 -21.13
N GLY A 208 -9.93 -4.72 -22.10
CA GLY A 208 -9.49 -4.75 -23.50
C GLY A 208 -8.23 -3.90 -23.69
N ARG A 209 -8.07 -2.84 -22.89
CA ARG A 209 -6.89 -1.97 -22.92
C ARG A 209 -6.59 -1.36 -21.55
N VAL A 210 -5.33 -1.41 -21.15
CA VAL A 210 -4.79 -0.65 -20.01
C VAL A 210 -4.01 0.54 -20.58
N TYR A 211 -4.47 1.76 -20.30
CA TYR A 211 -3.81 2.98 -20.78
C TYR A 211 -2.60 3.32 -19.92
N TRP A 212 -2.77 3.28 -18.60
CA TRP A 212 -1.67 3.24 -17.64
C TRP A 212 -2.10 2.56 -16.35
N GLN A 213 -1.12 2.13 -15.57
CA GLN A 213 -1.27 1.70 -14.18
C GLN A 213 0.05 1.89 -13.42
N ARG A 214 -0.01 2.22 -12.13
CA ARG A 214 1.18 2.47 -11.29
C ARG A 214 1.95 1.19 -10.93
N SER A 215 1.29 0.19 -10.33
CA SER A 215 1.98 -0.98 -9.76
C SER A 215 1.60 -2.35 -10.34
N GLY A 216 0.64 -2.41 -11.28
CA GLY A 216 0.24 -3.65 -11.94
C GLY A 216 -1.02 -4.32 -11.38
N VAL A 217 -2.01 -3.54 -10.89
CA VAL A 217 -3.30 -4.06 -10.39
C VAL A 217 -4.15 -4.77 -11.46
N PHE A 218 -3.81 -4.60 -12.74
CA PHE A 218 -4.29 -5.40 -13.86
C PHE A 218 -3.16 -6.24 -14.42
N GLU A 219 -3.36 -7.55 -14.44
CA GLU A 219 -2.39 -8.53 -14.93
C GLU A 219 -2.81 -9.07 -16.29
N GLN A 220 -1.84 -9.27 -17.19
CA GLN A 220 -2.08 -9.88 -18.49
C GLN A 220 -2.28 -11.39 -18.32
N GLN A 221 -3.32 -11.94 -18.92
CA GLN A 221 -3.56 -13.38 -18.85
C GLN A 221 -2.59 -14.12 -19.79
N GLN A 222 -1.92 -15.18 -19.30
CA GLN A 222 -0.93 -15.93 -20.10
C GLN A 222 -1.49 -16.51 -21.41
N ALA A 223 -2.80 -16.77 -21.47
CA ALA A 223 -3.48 -17.42 -22.59
C ALA A 223 -4.31 -16.45 -23.47
N SER A 224 -4.34 -15.16 -23.17
CA SER A 224 -5.08 -14.19 -23.96
C SER A 224 -4.45 -12.80 -23.91
N PRO A 225 -4.58 -11.96 -24.95
CA PRO A 225 -4.12 -10.57 -24.89
C PRO A 225 -4.92 -9.71 -23.91
N SER A 226 -5.92 -10.27 -23.22
CA SER A 226 -6.79 -9.55 -22.30
C SER A 226 -6.17 -9.42 -20.92
N TRP A 227 -6.44 -8.28 -20.30
CA TRP A 227 -6.01 -7.97 -18.94
C TRP A 227 -7.14 -8.29 -17.96
N ARG A 228 -6.79 -8.79 -16.77
CA ARG A 228 -7.76 -9.03 -15.70
C ARG A 228 -7.32 -8.29 -14.45
N GLY A 229 -8.29 -7.67 -13.78
CA GLY A 229 -8.07 -6.99 -12.51
C GLY A 229 -9.34 -6.96 -11.68
N HIS A 230 -9.17 -6.56 -10.43
CA HIS A 230 -10.26 -6.39 -9.50
C HIS A 230 -10.25 -4.96 -8.97
N ILE A 231 -11.43 -4.33 -8.95
CA ILE A 231 -11.59 -2.97 -8.45
C ILE A 231 -12.54 -2.97 -7.26
N HIS A 232 -12.10 -2.38 -6.16
CA HIS A 232 -12.90 -2.19 -4.95
C HIS A 232 -13.73 -0.91 -5.03
N THR A 233 -14.94 -0.96 -4.48
CA THR A 233 -15.81 0.21 -4.29
C THR A 233 -16.65 0.03 -3.02
N LEU A 234 -17.31 1.08 -2.55
CA LEU A 234 -18.14 1.01 -1.34
C LEU A 234 -19.41 0.21 -1.60
N LEU A 235 -19.85 -0.58 -0.61
CA LEU A 235 -21.08 -1.36 -0.71
C LEU A 235 -22.32 -0.48 -0.93
N GLN A 236 -22.35 0.70 -0.31
CA GLN A 236 -23.43 1.68 -0.44
C GLN A 236 -23.58 2.25 -1.87
N CYS A 237 -22.60 2.03 -2.75
CA CYS A 237 -22.71 2.42 -4.16
C CYS A 237 -23.57 1.46 -4.98
N HIS A 238 -23.98 0.33 -4.39
CA HIS A 238 -24.90 -0.64 -5.01
C HIS A 238 -24.53 -1.01 -6.45
N VAL A 239 -23.23 -1.16 -6.71
CA VAL A 239 -22.72 -1.49 -8.04
C VAL A 239 -23.28 -2.84 -8.48
N LYS A 240 -23.70 -2.92 -9.73
CA LYS A 240 -24.25 -4.13 -10.35
C LYS A 240 -23.45 -4.45 -11.62
N PRO A 241 -23.45 -5.72 -12.05
CA PRO A 241 -23.04 -6.06 -13.40
C PRO A 241 -23.84 -5.19 -14.39
N GLY A 242 -23.13 -4.57 -15.33
CA GLY A 242 -23.72 -3.72 -16.34
C GLY A 242 -23.14 -4.06 -17.70
N ASP A 243 -23.99 -4.04 -18.72
CA ASP A 243 -23.58 -4.29 -20.10
C ASP A 243 -22.83 -3.11 -20.69
N GLY A 244 -21.99 -3.40 -21.68
CA GLY A 244 -21.22 -2.40 -22.42
C GLY A 244 -19.78 -2.23 -21.91
N GLU A 245 -19.09 -1.29 -22.51
CA GLU A 245 -17.69 -0.99 -22.23
C GLU A 245 -17.58 0.28 -21.37
N PHE A 246 -16.73 0.22 -20.36
CA PHE A 246 -16.53 1.28 -19.38
C PHE A 246 -15.08 1.73 -19.37
N LEU A 247 -14.87 3.00 -19.03
CA LEU A 247 -13.55 3.53 -18.69
C LEU A 247 -13.42 3.56 -17.17
N PHE A 248 -12.64 2.66 -16.59
CA PHE A 248 -12.36 2.63 -15.17
C PHE A 248 -11.15 3.50 -14.86
N THR A 249 -11.33 4.39 -13.89
CA THR A 249 -10.29 5.25 -13.33
C THR A 249 -10.32 5.13 -11.81
N GLY A 250 -9.20 5.40 -11.16
CA GLY A 250 -9.16 5.31 -9.71
C GLY A 250 -7.77 5.35 -9.12
N SER A 251 -7.69 5.16 -7.81
CA SER A 251 -6.46 5.17 -7.04
C SER A 251 -6.08 3.76 -6.59
N GLU A 252 -4.80 3.57 -6.30
CA GLU A 252 -4.29 2.34 -5.74
C GLU A 252 -3.95 2.55 -4.26
N HIS A 253 -4.51 1.68 -3.41
CA HIS A 253 -4.28 1.66 -1.97
C HIS A 253 -3.95 0.26 -1.50
N PHE A 254 -2.82 0.12 -0.82
CA PHE A 254 -2.29 -1.14 -0.30
C PHE A 254 -2.22 -2.23 -1.38
N GLY A 255 -1.82 -1.85 -2.60
CA GLY A 255 -1.75 -2.78 -3.74
C GLY A 255 -3.11 -3.22 -4.29
N GLU A 256 -4.19 -2.54 -3.93
CA GLU A 256 -5.54 -2.81 -4.40
C GLU A 256 -6.07 -1.61 -5.17
N ALA A 257 -6.74 -1.85 -6.30
CA ALA A 257 -7.39 -0.81 -7.07
C ALA A 257 -8.71 -0.40 -6.41
N TRP A 258 -8.93 0.91 -6.26
CA TRP A 258 -10.16 1.51 -5.76
C TRP A 258 -10.80 2.39 -6.81
N LEU A 259 -12.13 2.27 -6.96
CA LEU A 259 -12.88 2.93 -8.01
C LEU A 259 -13.01 4.44 -7.76
N GLY A 260 -12.58 5.25 -8.73
CA GLY A 260 -12.85 6.68 -8.81
C GLY A 260 -14.07 6.97 -9.69
N CYS A 261 -13.88 6.98 -11.01
CA CYS A 261 -14.93 7.15 -12.01
C CYS A 261 -15.04 5.92 -12.93
N ALA A 262 -16.27 5.58 -13.34
CA ALA A 262 -16.57 4.53 -14.33
C ALA A 262 -17.68 4.94 -15.33
N PRO A 263 -17.46 5.97 -16.17
CA PRO A 263 -18.39 6.26 -17.26
C PRO A 263 -18.40 5.12 -18.28
N ARG A 264 -19.44 5.07 -19.13
CA ARG A 264 -19.36 4.28 -20.35
C ARG A 264 -18.30 4.90 -21.26
N TYR A 265 -17.52 4.06 -21.94
CA TYR A 265 -16.39 4.53 -22.74
C TYR A 265 -16.82 5.52 -23.84
N LYS A 266 -17.97 5.25 -24.50
CA LYS A 266 -18.56 6.14 -25.51
C LYS A 266 -18.91 7.54 -24.97
N ASP A 267 -19.42 7.60 -23.73
CA ASP A 267 -19.88 8.86 -23.13
C ASP A 267 -18.66 9.71 -22.74
N PHE A 268 -17.61 9.06 -22.23
CA PHE A 268 -16.31 9.70 -21.98
C PHE A 268 -15.69 10.26 -23.27
N LEU A 269 -15.69 9.50 -24.37
CA LEU A 269 -15.12 9.97 -25.64
C LEU A 269 -15.80 11.25 -26.13
N SER A 270 -17.13 11.34 -26.02
CA SER A 270 -17.86 12.57 -26.36
C SER A 270 -17.35 13.76 -25.54
N VAL A 271 -17.31 13.62 -24.21
CA VAL A 271 -16.83 14.67 -23.29
C VAL A 271 -15.38 15.06 -23.59
N TYR A 272 -14.52 14.08 -23.86
CA TYR A 272 -13.11 14.31 -24.16
C TYR A 272 -12.91 15.04 -25.49
N HIS A 273 -13.64 14.67 -26.55
CA HIS A 273 -13.54 15.33 -27.85
C HIS A 273 -14.06 16.77 -27.81
N ASP A 274 -15.16 17.02 -27.09
CA ASP A 274 -15.69 18.37 -26.88
C ASP A 274 -14.68 19.24 -26.12
N ALA A 275 -14.10 18.71 -25.05
CA ALA A 275 -13.07 19.39 -24.27
C ALA A 275 -11.80 19.64 -25.07
N ARG A 276 -11.36 18.69 -25.90
CA ARG A 276 -10.18 18.82 -26.77
C ARG A 276 -10.39 19.90 -27.83
N THR A 277 -11.56 19.94 -28.45
CA THR A 277 -11.93 20.98 -29.44
C THR A 277 -11.96 22.37 -28.80
N ALA A 278 -12.47 22.45 -27.58
CA ALA A 278 -12.49 23.67 -26.78
C ALA A 278 -11.14 24.03 -26.13
N ARG A 279 -10.10 23.20 -26.28
CA ARG A 279 -8.78 23.30 -25.61
C ARG A 279 -8.89 23.42 -24.08
N ARG A 280 -9.77 22.62 -23.48
CA ARG A 280 -10.02 22.54 -22.03
C ARG A 280 -9.58 21.21 -21.42
N ASN A 281 -8.90 20.36 -22.16
CA ASN A 281 -8.35 19.11 -21.63
C ASN A 281 -7.07 19.37 -20.82
N SER A 282 -6.96 18.77 -19.64
CA SER A 282 -5.78 18.92 -18.76
C SER A 282 -4.60 18.03 -19.17
N CYS A 283 -4.87 16.96 -19.92
CA CYS A 283 -3.86 16.08 -20.50
C CYS A 283 -4.38 15.49 -21.82
N ASP A 284 -3.46 14.91 -22.60
CA ASP A 284 -3.82 14.15 -23.80
C ASP A 284 -4.09 12.68 -23.45
N PHE A 285 -5.25 12.20 -23.88
CA PHE A 285 -5.65 10.81 -23.81
C PHE A 285 -5.51 10.15 -25.19
N PRO A 286 -4.88 8.96 -25.29
CA PRO A 286 -4.77 8.22 -26.54
C PRO A 286 -6.10 7.53 -26.86
N SER A 287 -7.04 8.30 -27.44
CA SER A 287 -8.25 7.76 -28.06
C SER A 287 -7.85 7.03 -29.35
N ASP A 288 -8.22 5.75 -29.46
CA ASP A 288 -8.12 4.98 -30.71
C ASP A 288 -8.97 5.56 -31.84
#